data_AF-A0A7C5WF32-F1
#
_entry.id   AF-A0A7C5WF32-F1
#
_cell.length_a   1.000
_cell.length_b   1.000
_cell.length_c   1.000
_cell.angle_alpha   90.00
_cell.angle_beta   90.00
_cell.angle_gamma   90.00
#
_symmetry.space_group_name_H-M   'P 1'
#
loop_
_entity.id
_entity.type
_entity.pdbx_description
1 polymer ?
#
loop_
_entity_poly.entity_id
_entity_poly.type
_entity_poly.pdbx_seq_one_letter_code
_entity_poly.pdbx_strand_id
1 'polypeptide(L)' 'MEQTATTARPTLIGLGRPALMERLAAIGVPERQRRMRARQLWRWLYQRGAAGFAEMTDISKALRADLARAFDI' A
#
# COMPACT_ATOMS: atom_id res chain seq x y z
N MET A 1 18.94 -16.70 -19.15
CA MET A 1 19.22 -15.61 -18.20
C MET A 1 18.27 -14.49 -18.55
N GLU A 2 17.38 -14.06 -17.65
CA GLU A 2 16.83 -12.70 -17.68
C GLU A 2 16.17 -12.42 -16.33
N GLN A 3 17.00 -12.18 -15.31
CA GLN A 3 16.53 -11.53 -14.08
C GLN A 3 16.49 -10.04 -14.39
N THR A 4 15.37 -9.54 -14.90
CA THR A 4 15.10 -8.10 -14.95
C THR A 4 14.80 -7.63 -13.53
N ALA A 5 15.85 -7.52 -12.72
CA ALA A 5 15.81 -6.85 -11.44
C ALA A 5 15.72 -5.35 -11.69
N THR A 6 14.55 -4.88 -12.11
CA THR A 6 14.16 -3.50 -11.86
C THR A 6 14.13 -3.39 -10.33
N THR A 7 14.78 -2.39 -9.75
CA THR A 7 14.63 -2.00 -8.33
C THR A 7 13.15 -1.61 -8.08
N ALA A 8 12.28 -2.63 -8.05
CA ALA A 8 10.85 -2.48 -7.99
C ALA A 8 10.49 -2.30 -6.53
N ARG A 9 9.83 -1.17 -6.24
CA ARG A 9 9.23 -0.94 -4.93
C ARG A 9 8.32 -2.12 -4.60
N PRO A 10 8.31 -2.63 -3.36
CA PRO A 10 7.50 -3.78 -3.01
C PRO A 10 6.03 -3.53 -3.35
N THR A 11 5.40 -4.47 -4.06
CA THR A 11 3.96 -4.37 -4.37
C THR A 11 3.12 -4.65 -3.12
N LEU A 12 2.02 -3.91 -2.98
CA LEU A 12 1.00 -4.19 -1.97
C LEU A 12 -0.04 -5.20 -2.46
N ILE A 13 -0.14 -5.42 -3.78
CA ILE A 13 -1.01 -6.45 -4.34
C ILE A 13 -0.48 -7.83 -3.96
N GLY A 14 -1.38 -8.75 -3.59
CA GLY A 14 -1.03 -10.07 -3.09
C GLY A 14 -0.74 -10.12 -1.58
N LEU A 15 -0.64 -8.98 -0.90
CA LEU A 15 -0.44 -8.94 0.54
C LEU A 15 -1.76 -9.07 1.32
N GLY A 16 -1.77 -9.99 2.30
CA GLY A 16 -2.81 -10.06 3.30
C GLY A 16 -2.81 -8.85 4.25
N ARG A 17 -3.92 -8.65 4.95
CA ARG A 17 -4.08 -7.58 5.96
C ARG A 17 -2.92 -7.44 6.96
N PRO A 18 -2.36 -8.52 7.57
CA PRO A 18 -1.23 -8.37 8.49
C PRO A 18 0.01 -7.82 7.79
N ALA A 19 0.34 -8.31 6.58
CA ALA A 19 1.47 -7.80 5.81
C ALA A 19 1.28 -6.32 5.40
N LEU A 20 0.07 -5.90 5.06
CA LEU A 20 -0.23 -4.48 4.80
C LEU A 20 0.04 -3.60 6.03
N MET A 21 -0.26 -4.07 7.25
CA MET A 21 0.05 -3.31 8.47
C MET A 21 1.55 -3.15 8.69
N GLU A 22 2.33 -4.19 8.40
CA GLU A 22 3.80 -4.14 8.48
C GLU A 22 4.38 -3.15 7.48
N ARG A 23 3.85 -3.14 6.25
CA ARG A 23 4.24 -2.14 5.23
C ARG A 23 3.90 -0.72 5.66
N LEU A 24 2.72 -0.51 6.24
CA LEU A 24 2.33 0.78 6.82
C LEU A 24 3.26 1.18 7.98
N ALA A 25 3.71 0.22 8.80
CA ALA A 25 4.66 0.48 9.88
C ALA A 25 6.02 0.94 9.34
N ALA A 26 6.50 0.30 8.27
CA ALA A 26 7.77 0.62 7.65
C ALA A 26 7.86 2.05 7.10
N ILE A 27 6.73 2.65 6.73
CA ILE A 27 6.65 4.06 6.29
C ILE A 27 6.26 5.03 7.42
N GLY A 28 6.25 4.57 8.67
CA GLY A 28 6.02 5.43 9.84
C GLY A 28 4.54 5.68 10.20
N VAL A 29 3.60 4.87 9.70
CA VAL A 29 2.19 5.02 10.10
C VAL A 29 2.00 4.59 11.56
N PRO A 30 1.42 5.45 12.42
CA PRO A 30 1.18 5.12 13.82
C PRO A 30 0.35 3.85 13.99
N GLU A 31 0.69 3.03 14.98
CA GLU A 31 0.01 1.74 15.25
C GLU A 31 -1.51 1.86 15.32
N ARG A 32 -1.99 2.89 16.01
CA ARG A 32 -3.42 3.19 16.18
C ARG A 32 -4.16 3.37 14.84
N GLN A 33 -3.45 3.77 13.79
CA GLN A 33 -4.00 3.98 12.45
C GLN A 33 -3.77 2.78 11.51
N ARG A 34 -2.72 1.97 11.71
CA ARG A 34 -2.33 0.87 10.81
C ARG A 34 -3.49 -0.07 10.48
N ARG A 35 -4.27 -0.48 11.50
CA ARG A 35 -5.41 -1.40 11.31
C ARG A 35 -6.51 -0.84 10.41
N MET A 36 -6.85 0.44 10.59
CA MET A 36 -7.84 1.14 9.77
C MET A 36 -7.32 1.30 8.34
N ARG A 37 -6.09 1.81 8.18
CA ARG A 37 -5.46 2.04 6.87
C ARG A 37 -5.29 0.76 6.07
N ALA A 38 -4.87 -0.33 6.71
CA ALA A 38 -4.76 -1.64 6.08
C ALA A 38 -6.13 -2.14 5.56
N ARG A 39 -7.21 -1.89 6.30
CA ARG A 39 -8.57 -2.23 5.84
C ARG A 39 -9.01 -1.38 4.64
N GLN A 40 -8.66 -0.09 4.62
CA GLN A 40 -8.93 0.79 3.48
C GLN A 40 -8.16 0.31 2.24
N LEU A 41 -6.85 0.09 2.37
CA LEU A 41 -6.01 -0.45 1.29
C LEU A 41 -6.57 -1.76 0.77
N TRP A 42 -6.87 -2.72 1.65
CA TRP A 42 -7.39 -4.01 1.26
C TRP A 42 -8.71 -3.91 0.46
N ARG A 43 -9.62 -3.02 0.86
CA ARG A 43 -10.85 -2.75 0.10
C ARG A 43 -10.55 -2.19 -1.29
N TRP A 44 -9.61 -1.26 -1.41
CA TRP A 44 -9.24 -0.69 -2.70
C TRP A 44 -8.56 -1.69 -3.62
N LEU A 45 -7.60 -2.46 -3.11
CA LEU A 45 -6.85 -3.44 -3.90
C LEU A 45 -7.74 -4.62 -4.35
N TYR A 46 -8.57 -5.17 -3.46
CA TYR A 46 -9.28 -6.42 -3.73
C TYR A 46 -10.77 -6.28 -4.05
N GLN A 47 -11.45 -5.22 -3.58
CA GLN A 47 -12.88 -5.04 -3.86
C GLN A 47 -13.12 -4.05 -5.00
N ARG A 48 -12.30 -2.99 -5.08
CA ARG A 48 -12.43 -1.97 -6.14
C ARG A 48 -11.46 -2.16 -7.30
N GLY A 49 -10.34 -2.86 -7.10
CA GLY A 49 -9.33 -3.06 -8.13
C GLY A 49 -8.58 -1.78 -8.51
N ALA A 50 -8.20 -0.96 -7.52
CA ALA A 50 -7.45 0.27 -7.78
C ALA A 50 -6.10 -0.05 -8.45
N ALA A 51 -5.81 0.63 -9.56
CA ALA A 51 -4.52 0.61 -10.25
C ALA A 51 -3.60 1.76 -9.79
N GLY A 52 -4.13 2.71 -9.02
CA GLY A 52 -3.41 3.87 -8.50
C GLY A 52 -3.69 4.16 -7.02
N PHE A 53 -2.67 4.55 -6.25
CA PHE A 53 -2.89 5.17 -4.93
C PHE A 53 -3.75 6.43 -5.03
N ALA A 54 -3.69 7.13 -6.17
CA ALA A 54 -4.47 8.34 -6.44
C ALA A 54 -5.99 8.09 -6.37
N GLU A 55 -6.45 6.90 -6.76
CA GLU A 55 -7.88 6.52 -6.76
C GLU A 55 -8.42 6.34 -5.34
N MET A 56 -7.55 6.12 -4.35
CA MET A 56 -7.93 5.86 -2.96
C MET A 56 -8.39 7.12 -2.24
N THR A 57 -9.56 7.64 -2.59
CA THR A 57 -10.14 8.90 -2.08
C THR A 57 -10.34 8.91 -0.56
N ASP A 58 -10.56 7.74 0.04
CA ASP A 58 -10.70 7.55 1.49
C ASP A 58 -9.36 7.64 2.26
N ILE A 59 -8.23 7.78 1.55
CA ILE A 59 -6.87 7.91 2.11
C ILE A 59 -6.37 9.35 1.92
N SER A 60 -5.77 9.91 2.98
CA SER A 60 -5.25 11.28 2.94
C SER A 60 -4.19 11.45 1.85
N LYS A 61 -4.11 12.66 1.27
CA LYS A 61 -3.13 12.96 0.21
C LYS A 61 -1.69 12.69 0.64
N ALA A 62 -1.34 13.01 1.89
CA ALA A 62 -0.03 12.74 2.47
C ALA A 62 0.30 11.24 2.47
N LEU A 63 -0.60 10.41 3.03
CA LEU A 63 -0.37 8.97 3.10
C LEU A 63 -0.34 8.32 1.70
N ARG A 64 -1.15 8.80 0.76
CA ARG A 64 -1.07 8.35 -0.65
C ARG A 64 0.30 8.65 -1.26
N ALA A 65 0.88 9.81 -0.96
CA ALA A 65 2.21 10.16 -1.42
C ALA A 65 3.29 9.28 -0.79
N ASP A 66 3.23 9.02 0.52
CA ASP A 66 4.17 8.12 1.20
C ASP A 66 4.11 6.70 0.63
N LEU A 67 2.89 6.18 0.44
CA LEU A 67 2.68 4.88 -0.19
C LEU A 67 3.22 4.84 -1.62
N ALA A 68 2.92 5.87 -2.43
CA ALA A 68 3.40 5.99 -3.80
C ALA A 68 4.91 6.29 -3.91
N ARG A 69 5.61 6.55 -2.81
CA ARG A 69 7.08 6.64 -2.77
C ARG A 69 7.72 5.31 -2.36
N ALA A 70 7.07 4.56 -1.48
CA ALA A 70 7.63 3.34 -0.88
C ALA A 70 7.18 2.04 -1.58
N PHE A 71 6.01 2.05 -2.21
CA PHE A 71 5.36 0.84 -2.72
C PHE A 71 4.84 1.02 -4.14
N ASP A 72 4.52 -0.12 -4.76
CA ASP A 72 3.82 -0.23 -6.03
C ASP A 72 2.52 -1.02 -5.84
N ILE A 73 1.63 -1.02 -6.85
CA ILE A 73 0.37 -1.79 -6.83
C ILE A 73 0.23 -2.54 -8.14
#